data_AF-A0A3N5XDY2-F1
#
_entry.id   AF-A0A3N5XDY2-F1
#
_cell.length_a   1.000
_cell.length_b   1.000
_cell.length_c   1.000
_cell.angle_alpha   90.00
_cell.angle_beta   90.00
_cell.angle_gamma   90.00
#
_symmetry.space_group_name_H-M   'P 1'
#
loop_
_entity.id
_entity.type
_entity.pdbx_description
1 polymer ?
#
loop_
_entity_poly.entity_id
_entity_poly.type
_entity_poly.pdbx_seq_one_letter_code
_entity_poly.pdbx_strand_id
1 'polypeptide(L)'
;MVHPQTKLGVVNPKIGYGVFATAFIPKGTIVYARDPLEIELTPGEYQALEPMLKETVDKYAYMDKKGIRVLSWDFGKYVNHRCECNSMNTG
;
A
#
# COMPACT_ATOMS: atom_id res chain seq x y z
N MET A 1 8.69 2.41 1.65
CA MET A 1 9.41 2.85 0.45
C MET A 1 9.18 1.96 -0.78
N VAL A 2 8.58 2.51 -1.84
CA VAL A 2 8.36 1.86 -3.15
C VAL A 2 9.59 1.99 -4.06
N HIS A 3 9.78 1.00 -4.93
CA HIS A 3 10.84 0.94 -5.92
C HIS A 3 10.93 2.21 -6.79
N PRO A 4 12.14 2.77 -7.02
CA PRO A 4 12.32 4.05 -7.71
C PRO A 4 11.94 4.00 -9.20
N GLN A 5 11.95 2.82 -9.82
CA GLN A 5 11.46 2.64 -11.20
C GLN A 5 9.95 2.43 -11.25
N THR A 6 9.22 3.21 -10.47
CA THR A 6 7.77 3.25 -10.49
C THR A 6 7.28 4.68 -10.48
N LYS A 7 6.04 4.90 -10.91
CA LYS A 7 5.37 6.20 -10.87
C LYS A 7 3.91 6.04 -10.51
N LEU A 8 3.32 7.10 -9.98
CA LEU A 8 1.87 7.20 -9.85
C LEU A 8 1.23 7.44 -11.24
N GLY A 9 0.09 6.82 -11.48
CA GLY A 9 -0.72 7.04 -12.67
C GLY A 9 -2.20 6.85 -12.38
N VAL A 10 -3.07 7.37 -13.24
CA VAL A 10 -4.52 7.15 -13.14
C VAL A 10 -4.85 5.79 -13.74
N VAL A 11 -5.59 4.96 -13.00
CA VAL A 11 -6.10 3.68 -13.47
C VAL A 11 -7.43 3.89 -14.20
N ASN A 12 -8.44 4.42 -13.50
CA ASN A 12 -9.75 4.82 -14.03
C ASN A 12 -10.55 5.57 -12.94
N PRO A 13 -11.74 6.14 -13.24
CA PRO A 13 -12.54 6.88 -12.25
C PRO A 13 -13.01 6.06 -11.03
N LYS A 14 -13.09 4.72 -11.14
CA LYS A 14 -13.56 3.85 -10.05
C LYS A 14 -12.42 3.48 -9.08
N ILE A 15 -11.24 3.17 -9.60
CA ILE A 15 -10.06 2.75 -8.81
C ILE A 15 -9.25 3.97 -8.37
N GLY A 16 -9.21 5.03 -9.18
CA GLY A 16 -8.39 6.20 -8.94
C GLY A 16 -6.95 5.97 -9.40
N TYR A 17 -5.99 6.08 -8.48
CA TYR A 17 -4.57 6.00 -8.78
C TYR A 17 -3.99 4.59 -8.62
N GLY A 18 -2.88 4.35 -9.31
CA GLY A 18 -2.11 3.13 -9.23
C GLY A 18 -0.62 3.38 -9.40
N VAL A 19 0.18 2.38 -9.04
CA VAL A 19 1.63 2.38 -9.21
C VAL A 19 1.98 1.62 -10.50
N PHE A 20 2.76 2.25 -11.37
CA PHE A 20 3.15 1.72 -12.67
C PHE A 20 4.68 1.65 -12.78
N ALA A 21 5.21 0.54 -13.28
CA ALA A 21 6.63 0.41 -13.56
C ALA A 21 7.04 1.37 -14.69
N THR A 22 8.18 2.02 -14.55
CA THR A 22 8.78 2.89 -15.58
C THR A 22 9.87 2.19 -16.38
N ALA A 23 10.27 0.99 -15.96
CA ALA A 23 11.22 0.12 -16.63
C ALA A 23 10.86 -1.35 -16.36
N PHE A 24 11.54 -2.29 -17.03
CA PHE A 24 11.43 -3.71 -16.71
C PHE A 24 11.96 -3.99 -15.30
N ILE A 25 11.15 -4.62 -14.47
CA ILE A 25 11.51 -5.07 -13.12
C ILE A 25 11.55 -6.60 -13.12
N PRO A 26 12.71 -7.23 -12.91
CA PRO A 26 12.82 -8.68 -12.87
C PRO A 26 11.94 -9.34 -11.78
N LYS A 27 11.49 -10.57 -12.04
CA LYS A 27 10.80 -11.37 -11.02
C LYS A 27 11.74 -11.62 -9.84
N GLY A 28 11.25 -11.39 -8.63
CA GLY A 28 12.03 -11.53 -7.39
C GLY A 28 12.67 -10.23 -6.89
N THR A 29 12.55 -9.13 -7.65
CA THR A 29 12.98 -7.81 -7.16
C THR A 29 12.08 -7.34 -6.01
N ILE A 30 12.68 -6.81 -4.95
CA ILE A 30 11.97 -6.15 -3.86
C ILE A 30 11.42 -4.83 -4.40
N VAL A 31 10.09 -4.72 -4.49
CA VAL A 31 9.42 -3.52 -5.02
C VAL A 31 8.89 -2.57 -3.94
N TYR A 32 8.93 -3.02 -2.68
CA TYR A 32 8.53 -2.27 -1.50
C TYR A 32 9.36 -2.74 -0.31
N ALA A 33 9.81 -1.79 0.52
CA ALA A 33 10.43 -2.05 1.81
C ALA A 33 9.73 -1.18 2.86
N ARG A 34 9.35 -1.78 3.99
CA ARG A 34 8.90 -1.00 5.16
C ARG A 34 10.04 -0.14 5.67
N ASP A 35 9.72 1.08 6.08
CA ASP A 35 10.68 2.04 6.62
C ASP A 35 10.08 2.78 7.83
N PRO A 36 10.88 3.52 8.62
CA PRO A 36 10.40 4.15 9.85
C PRO A 36 9.32 5.23 9.68
N LEU A 37 8.97 5.64 8.47
CA LEU A 37 7.91 6.62 8.20
C LEU A 37 6.54 5.98 7.95
N GLU A 38 6.45 4.64 7.94
CA GLU A 38 5.17 3.94 7.88
C GLU A 38 4.33 4.24 9.13
N ILE A 39 3.03 4.46 8.95
CA ILE A 39 2.10 4.58 10.07
C ILE A 39 1.56 3.19 10.39
N GLU A 40 1.91 2.66 11.55
CA GLU A 40 1.43 1.37 12.04
C GLU A 40 0.33 1.59 13.09
N LEU A 41 -0.84 1.00 12.87
CA LEU A 41 -2.00 1.10 13.76
C LEU A 41 -2.34 -0.28 14.30
N THR A 42 -2.22 -0.46 15.62
CA THR A 42 -2.75 -1.63 16.32
C THR A 42 -4.28 -1.70 16.17
N PRO A 43 -4.90 -2.88 16.40
CA PRO A 43 -6.34 -3.00 16.41
C PRO A 43 -7.02 -1.99 17.37
N GLY A 44 -6.43 -1.75 18.54
CA GLY A 44 -6.95 -0.78 19.52
C GLY A 44 -6.88 0.66 19.01
N GLU A 45 -5.73 1.07 18.46
CA GLU A 45 -5.55 2.42 17.89
C GLU A 45 -6.50 2.67 16.72
N TYR A 46 -6.64 1.70 15.80
CA TYR A 46 -7.61 1.80 14.72
C TYR A 46 -9.04 1.96 15.25
N GLN A 47 -9.44 1.21 16.29
CA GLN A 47 -10.79 1.33 16.84
C GLN A 47 -11.05 2.69 17.49
N ALA A 48 -10.02 3.32 18.06
CA ALA A 48 -10.10 4.66 18.65
C ALA A 48 -10.15 5.80 17.63
N LEU A 49 -9.89 5.54 16.34
CA LEU A 49 -9.94 6.55 15.29
C LEU A 49 -11.37 7.07 15.06
N GLU A 50 -11.45 8.36 14.73
CA GLU A 50 -12.67 8.96 14.21
C GLU A 50 -13.09 8.32 12.88
N PRO A 51 -14.40 8.29 12.55
CA PRO A 51 -14.91 7.63 11.34
C PRO A 51 -14.20 8.05 10.04
N MET A 52 -13.92 9.34 9.85
CA MET A 52 -13.26 9.82 8.62
C MET A 52 -11.82 9.30 8.47
N LEU A 53 -11.11 9.11 9.59
CA LEU A 53 -9.77 8.54 9.57
C LEU A 53 -9.83 7.03 9.31
N LYS A 54 -10.83 6.32 9.85
CA LYS A 54 -11.07 4.90 9.55
C LYS A 54 -11.29 4.67 8.06
N GLU A 55 -12.10 5.50 7.40
CA GLU A 55 -12.32 5.42 5.95
C GLU A 55 -11.03 5.56 5.15
N THR A 56 -10.14 6.46 5.58
CA THR A 56 -8.82 6.64 4.95
C THR A 56 -7.96 5.40 5.15
N VAL A 57 -7.90 4.86 6.36
CA VAL A 57 -7.11 3.66 6.68
C VAL A 57 -7.65 2.45 5.93
N ASP A 58 -8.97 2.24 5.90
CA ASP A 58 -9.59 1.10 5.22
C ASP A 58 -9.36 1.13 3.70
N LYS A 59 -9.23 2.33 3.12
CA LYS A 59 -8.93 2.50 1.70
C LYS A 59 -7.47 2.23 1.35
N TYR A 60 -6.54 2.61 2.21
CA TYR A 60 -5.13 2.77 1.84
C TYR A 60 -4.15 1.88 2.61
N ALA A 61 -4.54 1.37 3.78
CA ALA A 61 -3.70 0.50 4.56
C ALA A 61 -3.89 -0.96 4.14
N TYR A 62 -2.80 -1.73 4.18
CA TYR A 62 -2.91 -3.18 4.24
C TYR A 62 -2.85 -3.64 5.69
N MET A 63 -3.30 -4.86 5.95
CA MET A 63 -3.26 -5.45 7.28
C MET A 63 -2.27 -6.61 7.28
N ASP A 64 -1.35 -6.60 8.25
CA ASP A 64 -0.41 -7.70 8.44
C ASP A 64 -1.05 -8.88 9.18
N LYS A 65 -0.29 -9.96 9.35
CA LYS A 65 -0.76 -11.18 10.05
C LYS A 65 -1.09 -10.99 11.53
N LYS A 66 -0.67 -9.89 12.16
CA LYS A 66 -0.96 -9.55 13.57
C LYS A 66 -2.19 -8.65 13.69
N GLY A 67 -2.81 -8.24 12.58
CA GLY A 67 -3.91 -7.29 12.57
C GLY A 67 -3.47 -5.83 12.65
N ILE A 68 -2.16 -5.55 12.51
CA ILE A 68 -1.65 -4.18 12.41
C ILE A 68 -2.01 -3.65 11.03
N ARG A 69 -2.66 -2.48 10.98
CA ARG A 69 -2.91 -1.76 9.74
C ARG A 69 -1.73 -0.85 9.45
N VAL A 70 -1.09 -1.05 8.30
CA VAL A 70 0.09 -0.31 7.89
C VAL A 70 -0.30 0.63 6.76
N LEU A 71 -0.21 1.93 7.01
CA LEU A 71 -0.48 2.98 6.04
C LEU A 71 0.82 3.59 5.54
N SER A 72 1.13 3.35 4.26
CA SER A 72 2.36 3.87 3.66
C SER A 72 2.32 5.36 3.40
N TRP A 73 3.38 6.02 3.86
CA TRP A 73 3.57 7.47 3.70
C TRP A 73 3.80 7.84 2.23
N ASP A 74 4.43 6.96 1.44
CA ASP A 74 4.80 7.17 0.04
C ASP A 74 3.73 6.66 -0.95
N PHE A 75 4.13 6.25 -2.16
CA PHE A 75 3.22 5.70 -3.17
C PHE A 75 2.73 4.27 -2.88
N GLY A 76 3.25 3.59 -1.84
CA GLY A 76 2.88 2.22 -1.51
C GLY A 76 1.38 2.05 -1.25
N LYS A 77 0.74 3.09 -0.68
CA LYS A 77 -0.71 3.12 -0.45
C LYS A 77 -1.56 3.09 -1.72
N TYR A 78 -0.98 3.31 -2.90
CA TYR A 78 -1.67 3.25 -4.19
C TYR A 78 -1.41 1.93 -4.95
N VAL A 79 -0.74 0.94 -4.33
CA VAL A 79 -0.65 -0.41 -4.91
C VAL A 79 -2.02 -1.07 -4.84
N ASN A 80 -2.53 -1.48 -6.00
CA ASN A 80 -3.87 -2.04 -6.12
C ASN A 80 -3.87 -3.57 -6.08
N HIS A 81 -5.01 -4.15 -5.70
CA HIS A 81 -5.24 -5.59 -5.75
C HIS A 81 -5.57 -6.07 -7.18
N ARG A 82 -5.02 -7.22 -7.56
CA ARG A 82 -5.40 -8.01 -8.73
C ARG A 82 -5.18 -9.49 -8.38
N CYS A 83 -6.14 -10.38 -8.66
CA CYS A 83 -5.97 -11.82 -8.37
C CYS A 83 -4.75 -12.41 -9.08
N GLU A 84 -4.52 -12.01 -10.33
CA GLU A 84 -3.33 -12.33 -11.12
C GLU A 84 -2.29 -11.20 -10.96
N CYS A 85 -1.75 -11.06 -9.76
CA CYS A 85 -0.77 -10.01 -9.44
C CYS A 85 0.61 -10.30 -10.05
N ASN A 86 1.38 -9.23 -10.29
CA ASN A 86 2.78 -9.28 -10.73
C ASN A 86 3.77 -8.88 -9.62
N SER A 87 3.25 -8.51 -8.44
CA SER A 87 3.99 -8.25 -7.20
C SER A 87 3.19 -8.84 -6.04
N MET A 88 3.88 -9.34 -5.01
CA MET A 88 3.24 -9.88 -3.81
C MET A 88 3.80 -9.23 -2.55
N ASN A 89 2.93 -8.94 -1.59
CA ASN A 89 3.36 -8.65 -0.23
C ASN A 89 3.63 -9.98 0.50
N THR A 90 4.75 -10.08 1.21
CA THR A 90 5.16 -11.28 1.96
C THR A 90 4.80 -11.23 3.45
N GLY A 91 4.20 -10.15 3.95
CA GLY A 91 3.77 -10.03 5.35
C GLY A 91 3.26 -8.66 5.75
#